data_AF-A0A529KK59-F1
#
_entry.id   AF-A0A529KK59-F1
#
_cell.length_a   1.000
_cell.length_b   1.000
_cell.length_c   1.000
_cell.angle_alpha   90.00
_cell.angle_beta   90.00
_cell.angle_gamma   90.00
#
_symmetry.space_group_name_H-M   'P 1'
#
loop_
_entity.id
_entity.type
_entity.pdbx_description
1 polymer ?
#
loop_
_entity_poly.entity_id
_entity_poly.type
_entity_poly.pdbx_seq_one_letter_code
_entity_poly.pdbx_strand_id
1 'polypeptide(L)' 'PWDEVYATLAAIGFKGGLAMESFINMPPEVSYGLSIWRPVAKDEAEVMGNGLPFLRNKARQYGLI' A
#
# COMPACT_ATOMS: atom_id res chain seq x y z
N PRO A 1 3.91 -5.63 10.47
CA PRO A 1 3.52 -7.06 10.32
C PRO A 1 3.02 -7.39 8.89
N TRP A 2 3.81 -7.11 7.86
CA TRP A 2 3.41 -7.42 6.48
C TRP A 2 3.60 -8.90 6.15
N ASP A 3 4.61 -9.54 6.74
CA ASP A 3 4.90 -10.96 6.53
C ASP A 3 3.71 -11.87 6.87
N GLU A 4 3.02 -11.60 7.97
CA GLU A 4 1.83 -12.34 8.40
C GLU A 4 0.65 -12.18 7.43
N VAL A 5 0.45 -10.98 6.88
CA VAL A 5 -0.61 -10.70 5.90
C VAL A 5 -0.36 -11.49 4.62
N TYR A 6 0.85 -11.42 4.07
CA TYR A 6 1.19 -12.11 2.83
C TYR A 6 1.21 -13.64 3.01
N ALA A 7 1.71 -14.13 4.15
CA ALA A 7 1.64 -15.55 4.51
C ALA A 7 0.18 -16.04 4.55
N THR A 8 -0.72 -15.24 5.13
CA THR A 8 -2.14 -15.59 5.23
C THR A 8 -2.81 -15.58 3.86
N LEU A 9 -2.54 -14.57 3.03
CA LEU A 9 -3.07 -14.51 1.66
C LEU A 9 -2.64 -15.72 0.83
N ALA A 10 -1.38 -16.15 0.97
CA ALA A 10 -0.87 -17.36 0.33
C ALA A 10 -1.57 -18.62 0.88
N ALA A 11 -1.72 -18.73 2.20
CA ALA A 11 -2.33 -19.88 2.87
C ALA A 11 -3.80 -20.10 2.46
N ILE A 12 -4.56 -19.03 2.22
CA ILE A 12 -5.95 -19.12 1.75
C ILE A 12 -6.06 -19.25 0.21
N GLY A 13 -4.95 -19.25 -0.51
CA GLY A 13 -4.93 -19.34 -1.97
C GLY A 13 -5.55 -18.12 -2.66
N PHE A 14 -5.40 -16.91 -2.10
CA PHE A 14 -5.96 -15.68 -2.67
C PHE A 14 -5.48 -15.45 -4.12
N LYS A 15 -6.40 -15.07 -5.02
CA LYS A 15 -6.14 -14.83 -6.45
C LYS A 15 -6.53 -13.43 -6.94
N GLY A 16 -6.95 -12.54 -6.03
CA GLY A 16 -7.35 -11.18 -6.37
C GLY A 16 -6.16 -10.25 -6.60
N GLY A 17 -6.47 -9.03 -7.08
CA GLY A 17 -5.49 -7.95 -7.16
C GLY A 17 -5.18 -7.35 -5.79
N LEU A 18 -3.95 -6.88 -5.62
CA LEU A 18 -3.54 -6.08 -4.47
C LEU A 18 -3.33 -4.63 -4.91
N ALA A 19 -3.97 -3.70 -4.20
CA ALA A 19 -3.82 -2.27 -4.43
C ALA A 19 -3.10 -1.63 -3.24
N MET A 20 -2.23 -0.67 -3.53
CA MET A 20 -1.73 0.27 -2.54
C MET A 20 -2.56 1.54 -2.66
N GLU A 21 -3.06 2.01 -1.53
CA GLU A 21 -3.74 3.30 -1.42
C GLU A 21 -2.98 4.17 -0.41
N SER A 22 -2.67 5.40 -0.80
CA SER A 22 -1.96 6.36 0.04
C SER A 22 -2.61 7.73 -0.12
N PHE A 23 -2.70 8.46 1.00
CA PHE A 23 -3.36 9.75 1.05
C PHE A 23 -2.36 10.84 1.40
N ILE A 24 -1.91 11.54 0.36
CA ILE A 24 -0.96 12.65 0.46
C ILE A 24 -1.41 13.80 -0.43
N ASN A 25 -1.10 15.04 -0.05
CA ASN A 25 -1.37 16.24 -0.85
C ASN A 25 -2.82 16.34 -1.37
N MET A 26 -3.79 15.86 -0.58
CA MET A 26 -5.21 15.84 -0.95
C MET A 26 -5.85 17.23 -0.80
N PRO A 27 -6.89 17.55 -1.58
CA PRO A 27 -7.68 18.77 -1.37
C PRO A 27 -8.16 18.90 0.08
N PRO A 28 -8.30 20.13 0.63
CA PRO A 28 -8.65 20.34 2.04
C PRO A 28 -9.92 19.59 2.49
N GLU A 29 -10.93 19.50 1.63
CA GLU A 29 -12.20 18.83 1.91
C GLU A 29 -12.02 17.32 2.12
N VAL A 30 -11.19 16.69 1.29
CA VAL A 30 -10.85 15.26 1.38
C VAL A 30 -9.93 15.02 2.58
N SER A 31 -8.95 15.91 2.79
CA SER A 31 -8.04 15.84 3.93
C SER A 31 -8.76 15.92 5.26
N TYR A 32 -9.76 16.80 5.38
CA TYR A 32 -10.61 16.89 6.57
C TYR A 32 -11.46 15.63 6.74
N GLY A 33 -12.12 15.18 5.67
CA GLY A 33 -12.96 13.97 5.69
C GLY A 33 -12.20 12.69 6.06
N LEU A 34 -10.93 12.59 5.68
CA LEU A 34 -10.06 11.43 5.95
C LEU A 34 -9.08 11.65 7.12
N SER A 35 -9.22 12.75 7.86
CA SER A 35 -8.36 13.06 9.03
C SER A 35 -6.85 13.08 8.72
N ILE A 36 -6.48 13.65 7.57
CA ILE A 36 -5.08 13.80 7.15
C ILE A 36 -4.50 15.06 7.78
N TRP A 37 -3.92 14.93 8.98
CA TRP A 37 -3.47 16.08 9.78
C TRP A 37 -2.04 16.56 9.49
N ARG A 38 -1.24 15.73 8.81
CA ARG A 38 0.17 16.04 8.56
C ARG A 38 0.67 15.38 7.28
N PRO A 39 1.70 15.95 6.65
CA PRO A 39 2.44 15.26 5.59
C PRO A 39 3.05 13.95 6.10
N VAL A 40 2.95 12.90 5.30
CA VAL A 40 3.57 11.58 5.55
C VAL A 40 4.51 11.13 4.43
N ALA A 41 4.47 11.82 3.28
CA ALA A 41 5.44 11.73 2.19
C ALA A 41 5.51 13.10 1.49
N LYS A 42 6.56 13.33 0.70
CA LYS A 42 6.77 14.57 -0.06
C LYS A 42 5.81 14.68 -1.24
N ASP A 43 5.71 13.63 -2.05
CA ASP A 43 4.93 13.62 -3.28
C ASP A 43 4.54 12.19 -3.70
N GLU A 44 3.73 12.09 -4.75
CA GLU A 44 3.26 10.81 -5.29
C GLU A 44 4.43 9.95 -5.81
N ALA A 45 5.47 10.58 -6.36
CA ALA A 45 6.63 9.86 -6.88
C ALA A 45 7.38 9.12 -5.78
N GLU A 46 7.53 9.72 -4.59
CA GLU A 46 8.08 9.02 -3.41
C GLU A 46 7.22 7.81 -3.01
N VAL A 47 5.90 7.99 -2.96
CA VAL A 47 4.97 6.92 -2.58
C VAL A 47 5.01 5.76 -3.57
N MET A 48 4.89 6.05 -4.86
CA MET A 48 4.86 5.02 -5.90
C MET A 48 6.23 4.37 -6.10
N GLY A 49 7.30 5.15 -6.03
CA GLY A 49 8.67 4.68 -6.16
C GLY A 49 9.07 3.68 -5.06
N ASN A 50 8.54 3.85 -3.85
CA ASN A 50 8.84 2.96 -2.72
C ASN A 50 7.79 1.84 -2.55
N GLY A 51 6.52 2.20 -2.67
CA GLY A 51 5.41 1.33 -2.31
C GLY A 51 5.10 0.23 -3.32
N LEU A 52 5.17 0.54 -4.62
CA LEU A 52 4.92 -0.48 -5.65
C LEU A 52 5.99 -1.59 -5.65
N PRO A 53 7.30 -1.29 -5.56
CA PRO A 53 8.32 -2.32 -5.38
C PRO A 53 8.12 -3.13 -4.10
N PHE A 54 7.78 -2.49 -2.98
CA PHE A 54 7.50 -3.18 -1.72
C PHE A 54 6.38 -4.24 -1.90
N LEU A 55 5.25 -3.82 -2.48
CA LEU A 55 4.07 -4.66 -2.67
C LEU A 55 4.37 -5.83 -3.63
N ARG A 56 5.04 -5.57 -4.76
CA ARG A 56 5.43 -6.62 -5.72
C ARG A 56 6.47 -7.59 -5.16
N ASN A 57 7.47 -7.09 -4.44
CA ASN A 57 8.53 -7.94 -3.88
C ASN A 57 7.99 -8.85 -2.77
N LYS A 58 7.10 -8.35 -1.92
CA LYS A 58 6.41 -9.18 -0.93
C LYS A 58 5.49 -10.21 -1.59
N ALA A 59 4.76 -9.83 -2.64
CA ALA A 59 3.94 -10.78 -3.39
C ALA A 59 4.77 -11.94 -3.97
N ARG A 60 5.94 -11.63 -4.58
CA ARG A 60 6.90 -12.65 -5.05
C ARG A 60 7.46 -13.52 -3.93
N GLN A 61 7.85 -12.91 -2.81
CA GLN A 61 8.41 -13.63 -1.65
C GLN A 61 7.46 -14.73 -1.15
N TYR A 62 6.16 -14.51 -1.22
CA TYR A 62 5.12 -15.44 -0.74
C TYR A 62 4.40 -16.21 -1.86
N GLY A 63 4.88 -16.14 -3.10
CA GLY A 63 4.34 -16.91 -4.23
C GLY A 63 2.94 -16.49 -4.69
N LEU A 64 2.57 -15.21 -4.51
CA LEU A 64 1.29 -14.65 -4.98
C LEU A 64 1.33 -14.21 -6.45
N ILE A 65 2.54 -13.99 -7.01
CA ILE A 65 2.82 -13.68 -8.42
C ILE A 65 4.14 -14.31 -8.88
#